data_AF-A0A3B8JHZ2-F1
#
_entry.id   AF-A0A3B8JHZ2-F1
#
_cell.length_a   1.000
_cell.length_b   1.000
_cell.length_c   1.000
_cell.angle_alpha   90.00
_cell.angle_beta   90.00
_cell.angle_gamma   90.00
#
_symmetry.space_group_name_H-M   'P 1'
#
loop_
_entity.id
_entity.type
_entity.pdbx_description
1 polymer ?
#
loop_
_entity_poly.entity_id
_entity_poly.type
_entity_poly.pdbx_seq_one_letter_code
_entity_poly.pdbx_strand_id
1 'polypeptide(L)'
;MFSQLVQRFSKASLGALLLLLVVSRIFVYQVSPLRNPTFTPMSANAGSLVWWLQGVGEGHWIMGASILAFLFATNLTLICWQWYQSLTINLPRQNAWLISFLLCIATWVLIFRGLWLAFVHYLLDQWLID
;
A
#
# COMPACT_ATOMS: atom_id res chain seq x y z
N MET A 1 26.72 -10.32 4.15
CA MET A 1 26.75 -8.86 3.87
C MET A 1 25.52 -8.38 3.10
N PHE A 2 25.23 -8.89 1.89
CA PHE A 2 24.10 -8.41 1.07
C PHE A 2 22.73 -8.46 1.78
N SER A 3 22.40 -9.58 2.44
CA SER A 3 21.13 -9.76 3.17
C SER A 3 20.93 -8.76 4.33
N GLN A 4 22.01 -8.32 4.99
CA GLN A 4 21.95 -7.32 6.07
C GLN A 4 21.80 -5.89 5.52
N LEU A 5 22.35 -5.60 4.35
CA LEU A 5 22.19 -4.29 3.72
C LEU A 5 20.76 -4.10 3.20
N VAL A 6 20.19 -5.14 2.58
CA VAL A 6 18.78 -5.18 2.17
C VAL A 6 17.85 -4.98 3.36
N GLN A 7 18.12 -5.58 4.53
CA GLN A 7 17.34 -5.32 5.76
C GLN A 7 17.34 -3.86 6.18
N ARG A 8 18.54 -3.27 6.28
CA ARG A 8 18.68 -1.91 6.81
C ARG A 8 18.00 -0.93 5.87
N PHE A 9 18.19 -1.12 4.57
CA PHE A 9 17.52 -0.35 3.55
C PHE A 9 16.00 -0.53 3.60
N SER A 10 15.51 -1.77 3.72
CA SER A 10 14.08 -2.08 3.83
C SER A 10 13.47 -1.44 5.08
N LYS A 11 14.10 -1.57 6.25
CA LYS A 11 13.62 -0.90 7.49
C LYS A 11 13.61 0.63 7.37
N ALA A 12 14.66 1.22 6.81
CA ALA A 12 14.74 2.67 6.63
C ALA A 12 13.67 3.17 5.63
N SER A 13 13.52 2.47 4.50
CA SER A 13 12.49 2.78 3.50
C SER A 13 11.08 2.52 4.00
N LEU A 14 10.86 1.55 4.89
CA LEU A 14 9.59 1.38 5.59
C LEU A 14 9.24 2.62 6.43
N GLY A 15 10.21 3.18 7.15
CA GLY A 15 10.02 4.44 7.89
C GLY A 15 9.60 5.59 6.96
N ALA A 16 10.27 5.74 5.83
CA ALA A 16 9.89 6.73 4.81
C ALA A 16 8.50 6.47 4.21
N LEU A 17 8.15 5.20 3.96
CA LEU A 17 6.82 4.82 3.46
C LEU A 17 5.72 5.11 4.49
N LEU A 18 5.97 4.90 5.78
CA LEU A 18 5.02 5.24 6.84
C LEU A 18 4.78 6.76 6.92
N LEU A 19 5.84 7.57 6.78
CA LEU A 19 5.69 9.02 6.68
C LEU A 19 4.91 9.41 5.43
N LEU A 20 5.21 8.81 4.28
CA LEU A 20 4.48 9.02 3.04
C LEU A 20 3.00 8.67 3.20
N LEU A 21 2.67 7.56 3.87
CA LEU A 21 1.31 7.16 4.17
C LEU A 21 0.56 8.22 4.99
N VAL A 22 1.20 8.74 6.04
CA VAL A 22 0.61 9.80 6.87
C VAL A 22 0.35 11.06 6.04
N VAL A 23 1.34 11.49 5.24
CA VAL A 23 1.21 12.65 4.36
C VAL A 23 0.10 12.44 3.32
N SER A 24 0.04 11.27 2.68
CA SER A 24 -1.01 10.91 1.72
C SER A 24 -2.39 10.90 2.36
N ARG A 25 -2.52 10.41 3.59
CA ARG A 25 -3.80 10.44 4.33
C ARG A 25 -4.26 11.87 4.58
N ILE A 26 -3.36 12.74 5.05
CA ILE A 26 -3.63 14.16 5.28
C ILE A 26 -4.04 14.82 3.95
N PHE A 27 -3.29 14.57 2.89
CA PHE A 27 -3.56 15.10 1.56
C PHE A 27 -4.96 14.71 1.07
N VAL A 28 -5.28 13.42 1.09
CA VAL A 28 -6.60 12.90 0.70
C VAL A 28 -7.72 13.56 1.51
N TYR A 29 -7.56 13.70 2.82
CA TYR A 29 -8.54 14.37 3.66
C TYR A 29 -8.72 15.86 3.29
N GLN A 30 -7.62 16.56 2.95
CA GLN A 30 -7.68 17.98 2.58
C GLN A 30 -8.42 18.23 1.27
N VAL A 31 -8.37 17.27 0.34
CA VAL A 31 -8.99 17.36 -0.99
C VAL A 31 -10.32 16.61 -1.07
N SER A 32 -10.73 15.93 0.01
CA SER A 32 -12.01 15.26 0.10
C SER A 32 -13.16 16.27 -0.02
N PRO A 33 -14.18 15.98 -0.87
CA PRO A 33 -15.39 16.79 -0.97
C PRO A 33 -16.11 16.95 0.37
N LEU A 34 -16.02 15.93 1.24
CA LEU A 34 -16.64 15.89 2.56
C LEU A 34 -16.12 16.99 3.51
N ARG A 35 -14.98 17.62 3.18
CA ARG A 35 -14.49 18.77 3.93
C ARG A 35 -15.38 20.01 3.73
N ASN A 36 -16.06 20.13 2.60
CA ASN A 36 -16.97 21.23 2.35
C ASN A 36 -18.34 20.94 2.99
N PRO A 37 -18.80 21.73 3.97
CA PRO A 37 -20.08 21.48 4.66
C PRO A 37 -21.30 21.63 3.75
N THR A 38 -21.17 22.26 2.59
CA THR A 38 -22.25 22.36 1.60
C THR A 38 -22.28 21.18 0.63
N PHE A 39 -21.31 20.27 0.70
CA PHE A 39 -21.28 19.09 -0.16
C PHE A 39 -22.30 18.07 0.33
N THR A 40 -23.25 17.75 -0.54
CA THR A 40 -24.23 16.67 -0.30
C THR A 40 -23.86 15.47 -1.18
N PRO A 41 -23.51 14.31 -0.59
CA PRO A 41 -23.24 13.08 -1.33
C PRO A 41 -24.54 12.53 -1.92
N MET A 42 -24.99 13.11 -3.02
CA MET A 42 -26.20 12.73 -3.76
C MET A 42 -26.01 12.79 -5.29
N SER A 43 -24.93 13.40 -5.78
CA SER A 43 -24.58 13.35 -7.20
C SER A 43 -23.65 12.17 -7.46
N ALA A 44 -23.85 11.47 -8.57
CA ALA A 44 -22.95 10.45 -9.14
C ALA A 44 -21.61 11.05 -9.63
N ASN A 45 -21.01 11.91 -8.82
CA ASN A 45 -19.78 12.65 -9.07
C ASN A 45 -18.95 12.63 -7.78
N ALA A 46 -18.34 11.48 -7.45
CA ALA A 46 -17.18 11.48 -6.57
C ALA A 46 -15.97 12.16 -7.23
N GLY A 47 -15.01 12.53 -6.40
CA GLY A 47 -13.77 13.17 -6.84
C GLY A 47 -13.56 14.55 -6.21
N SER A 48 -12.32 15.03 -6.28
CA SER A 48 -11.93 16.28 -5.63
C SER A 48 -12.58 17.51 -6.27
N LEU A 49 -13.22 18.34 -5.45
CA LEU A 49 -13.78 19.65 -5.85
C LEU A 49 -12.71 20.76 -5.95
N VAL A 50 -11.46 20.42 -5.66
CA VAL A 50 -10.35 21.38 -5.65
C VAL A 50 -9.91 21.67 -7.09
N TRP A 51 -9.83 22.96 -7.45
CA TRP A 51 -9.61 23.43 -8.81
C TRP A 51 -8.33 22.88 -9.49
N TRP A 52 -7.23 22.71 -8.73
CA TRP A 52 -5.98 22.17 -9.27
C TRP A 52 -5.97 20.63 -9.42
N LEU A 53 -7.05 19.95 -9.01
CA LEU A 53 -7.26 18.50 -9.18
C LEU A 53 -8.31 18.16 -10.24
N GLN A 54 -8.75 19.13 -11.06
CA GLN A 54 -9.81 18.93 -12.07
C GLN A 54 -9.52 17.87 -13.16
N GLY A 55 -8.30 17.32 -13.23
CA GLY A 55 -7.95 16.18 -14.10
C GLY A 55 -7.77 14.84 -13.38
N VAL A 56 -7.84 14.81 -12.05
CA VAL A 56 -7.58 13.62 -11.24
C VAL A 56 -8.87 12.84 -11.03
N GLY A 57 -9.17 11.97 -11.99
CA GLY A 57 -10.27 11.00 -11.90
C GLY A 57 -9.94 9.77 -11.04
N GLU A 58 -10.94 8.92 -10.85
CA GLU A 58 -10.89 7.67 -10.07
C GLU A 58 -9.67 6.79 -10.38
N GLY A 59 -9.36 6.58 -11.66
CA GLY A 59 -8.24 5.75 -12.07
C GLY A 59 -6.89 6.21 -11.50
N HIS A 60 -6.71 7.52 -11.28
CA HIS A 60 -5.49 8.07 -10.68
C HIS A 60 -5.43 7.78 -9.18
N TRP A 61 -6.56 7.85 -8.48
CA TRP A 61 -6.65 7.51 -7.07
C TRP A 61 -6.39 6.01 -6.84
N ILE A 62 -7.01 5.15 -7.65
CA ILE A 62 -6.77 3.71 -7.62
C ILE A 62 -5.31 3.39 -7.97
N MET A 63 -4.73 4.08 -8.95
CA MET A 63 -3.32 3.92 -9.30
C MET A 63 -2.41 4.31 -8.13
N GLY A 64 -2.65 5.45 -7.48
CA GLY A 64 -1.90 5.90 -6.30
C GLY A 64 -2.01 4.91 -5.14
N ALA A 65 -3.22 4.42 -4.84
CA ALA A 65 -3.44 3.37 -3.84
C ALA A 65 -2.68 2.08 -4.20
N SER A 66 -2.69 1.68 -5.47
CA SER A 66 -1.98 0.50 -5.95
C SER A 66 -0.47 0.63 -5.82
N ILE A 67 0.09 1.80 -6.14
CA ILE A 67 1.52 2.09 -5.98
C ILE A 67 1.92 2.02 -4.51
N LEU A 68 1.14 2.66 -3.62
CA LEU A 68 1.42 2.62 -2.18
C LEU A 68 1.33 1.19 -1.64
N ALA A 69 0.26 0.46 -1.97
CA ALA A 69 0.08 -0.92 -1.53
C ALA A 69 1.22 -1.82 -2.03
N PHE A 70 1.65 -1.64 -3.28
CA PHE A 70 2.77 -2.36 -3.87
C PHE A 70 4.08 -2.07 -3.12
N LEU A 71 4.38 -0.80 -2.85
CA LEU A 71 5.61 -0.40 -2.15
C LEU A 71 5.64 -0.98 -0.74
N PHE A 72 4.55 -0.86 0.01
CA PHE A 72 4.44 -1.42 1.36
C PHE A 72 4.51 -2.95 1.37
N ALA A 73 3.76 -3.62 0.49
CA ALA A 73 3.75 -5.08 0.41
C ALA A 73 5.15 -5.62 0.08
N THR A 74 5.84 -4.98 -0.87
CA THR A 74 7.20 -5.36 -1.23
C THR A 74 8.15 -5.16 -0.05
N ASN A 75 8.07 -4.02 0.62
CA ASN A 75 8.96 -3.72 1.74
C ASN A 75 8.74 -4.68 2.93
N LEU A 76 7.48 -4.90 3.32
CA LEU A 76 7.13 -5.82 4.39
C LEU A 76 7.51 -7.26 4.05
N THR A 77 7.29 -7.69 2.80
CA THR A 77 7.68 -9.04 2.36
C THR A 77 9.21 -9.22 2.43
N LEU A 78 9.99 -8.20 2.07
CA LEU A 78 11.46 -8.25 2.19
C LEU A 78 11.93 -8.36 3.65
N ILE A 79 11.21 -7.75 4.60
CA ILE A 79 11.47 -7.92 6.03
C ILE A 79 11.12 -9.34 6.48
N CYS A 80 9.97 -9.87 6.04
CA CYS A 80 9.52 -11.22 6.35
C CYS A 80 10.39 -12.31 5.70
N TRP A 81 11.02 -12.04 4.55
CA TRP A 81 11.86 -12.97 3.80
C TRP A 81 12.90 -13.69 4.67
N GLN A 82 13.48 -12.99 5.63
CA GLN A 82 14.53 -13.59 6.48
C GLN A 82 13.99 -14.42 7.63
N TRP A 83 12.80 -14.09 8.11
CA TRP A 83 12.06 -14.99 8.98
C TRP A 83 11.77 -16.31 8.27
N TYR A 84 11.38 -16.25 6.99
CA TYR A 84 11.17 -17.45 6.17
C TYR A 84 12.44 -18.25 5.92
N GLN A 85 13.57 -17.57 5.65
CA GLN A 85 14.86 -18.24 5.55
C GLN A 85 15.23 -18.95 6.84
N SER A 86 14.97 -18.37 8.01
CA SER A 86 15.21 -19.02 9.30
C SER A 86 14.29 -20.20 9.54
N LEU A 87 13.02 -20.12 9.15
CA LEU A 87 12.03 -21.18 9.32
C LEU A 87 12.37 -22.43 8.48
N THR A 88 13.01 -22.22 7.33
CA THR A 88 13.27 -23.28 6.34
C THR A 88 14.64 -23.93 6.46
N ILE A 89 15.45 -23.55 7.47
CA ILE A 89 16.79 -24.11 7.74
C ILE A 89 16.78 -25.64 7.90
N ASN A 90 15.70 -26.21 8.43
CA ASN A 90 15.59 -27.64 8.72
C ASN A 90 15.01 -28.48 7.56
N LEU A 91 14.68 -27.87 6.41
CA LEU A 91 14.11 -28.56 5.27
C LEU A 91 15.20 -29.02 4.26
N PRO A 92 14.96 -30.10 3.50
CA PRO A 92 15.84 -30.48 2.40
C PRO A 92 16.01 -29.31 1.42
N ARG A 93 17.26 -28.97 1.08
CA ARG A 93 17.64 -27.79 0.28
C ARG A 93 16.84 -27.62 -1.01
N GLN A 94 16.47 -28.73 -1.67
CA GLN A 94 15.67 -28.70 -2.91
C GLN A 94 14.24 -28.17 -2.69
N ASN A 95 13.61 -28.48 -1.57
CA ASN A 95 12.23 -28.05 -1.28
C ASN A 95 12.20 -26.72 -0.52
N ALA A 96 13.21 -26.43 0.30
CA ALA A 96 13.29 -25.23 1.13
C ALA A 96 13.20 -23.93 0.32
N TRP A 97 13.86 -23.87 -0.85
CA TRP A 97 13.82 -22.69 -1.71
C TRP A 97 12.43 -22.45 -2.32
N LEU A 98 11.81 -23.50 -2.86
CA LEU A 98 10.48 -23.42 -3.45
C LEU A 98 9.43 -23.02 -2.40
N ILE A 99 9.48 -23.63 -1.21
CA ILE A 99 8.57 -23.31 -0.11
C ILE A 99 8.76 -21.85 0.34
N SER A 100 10.00 -21.39 0.51
CA SER A 100 10.27 -19.99 0.87
C SER A 100 9.76 -19.01 -0.18
N PHE A 101 9.96 -19.33 -1.46
CA PHE A 101 9.49 -18.51 -2.58
C PHE A 101 7.95 -18.43 -2.60
N LEU A 102 7.27 -19.57 -2.47
CA LEU A 102 5.80 -19.63 -2.40
C LEU A 102 5.25 -18.87 -1.19
N LEU A 103 5.88 -19.03 -0.02
CA LEU A 103 5.50 -18.28 1.19
C LEU A 103 5.65 -16.77 0.98
N CYS A 104 6.71 -16.33 0.31
CA CYS A 104 6.91 -14.92 0.04
C CYS A 104 5.92 -14.36 -0.97
N ILE A 105 5.58 -15.10 -2.03
CA ILE A 105 4.50 -14.70 -2.94
C ILE A 105 3.17 -14.62 -2.18
N ALA A 106 2.83 -15.65 -1.40
CA ALA A 106 1.59 -15.68 -0.65
C ALA A 106 1.49 -14.50 0.33
N THR A 107 2.58 -14.24 1.07
CA THR A 107 2.69 -13.10 2.00
C THR A 107 2.52 -11.78 1.26
N TRP A 108 3.22 -11.62 0.13
CA TRP A 108 3.15 -10.41 -0.67
C TRP A 108 1.72 -10.16 -1.18
N VAL A 109 1.07 -11.19 -1.72
CA VAL A 109 -0.30 -11.09 -2.24
C VAL A 109 -1.28 -10.74 -1.12
N LEU A 110 -1.18 -11.39 0.03
CA LEU A 110 -2.06 -11.10 1.18
C LEU A 110 -1.88 -9.68 1.69
N ILE A 111 -0.63 -9.23 1.87
CA ILE A 111 -0.34 -7.86 2.33
C ILE A 111 -0.79 -6.85 1.29
N PHE A 112 -0.47 -7.07 0.02
CA PHE A 112 -0.87 -6.19 -1.07
C PHE A 112 -2.40 -6.06 -1.14
N ARG A 113 -3.13 -7.18 -1.14
CA ARG A 113 -4.60 -7.17 -1.18
C ARG A 113 -5.20 -6.48 0.04
N GLY A 114 -4.69 -6.77 1.23
CA GLY A 114 -5.16 -6.12 2.47
C GLY A 114 -4.96 -4.61 2.45
N LEU A 115 -3.77 -4.15 2.07
CA LEU A 115 -3.47 -2.72 1.97
C LEU A 115 -4.24 -2.03 0.86
N TRP A 116 -4.34 -2.67 -0.31
CA TRP A 116 -5.09 -2.13 -1.43
C TRP A 116 -6.57 -1.96 -1.08
N LEU A 117 -7.20 -2.98 -0.47
CA LEU A 117 -8.58 -2.88 0.01
C LEU A 117 -8.75 -1.77 1.04
N ALA A 118 -7.82 -1.65 1.99
CA ALA A 118 -7.87 -0.59 2.99
C ALA A 118 -7.77 0.82 2.36
N PHE A 119 -6.91 1.00 1.35
CA PHE A 119 -6.79 2.28 0.65
C PHE A 119 -8.00 2.59 -0.23
N VAL A 120 -8.53 1.61 -0.96
CA VAL A 120 -9.76 1.78 -1.74
C VAL A 120 -10.94 2.13 -0.83
N HIS A 121 -11.10 1.40 0.28
CA HIS A 121 -12.14 1.71 1.26
C HIS A 121 -11.98 3.13 1.82
N TYR A 122 -10.75 3.54 2.14
CA TYR A 122 -10.50 4.90 2.60
C TYR A 122 -10.83 5.96 1.54
N LEU A 123 -10.57 5.69 0.26
CA LEU A 123 -10.92 6.62 -0.84
C LEU A 123 -12.44 6.71 -1.04
N LEU A 124 -13.16 5.59 -0.92
CA LEU A 124 -14.63 5.55 -0.91
C LEU A 124 -15.19 6.36 0.27
N ASP A 125 -14.66 6.14 1.48
CA ASP A 125 -15.05 6.89 2.69
C ASP A 125 -14.80 8.39 2.56
N GLN A 126 -13.84 8.79 1.72
CA GLN A 126 -13.51 10.19 1.44
C GLN A 126 -14.23 10.74 0.21
N TRP A 127 -15.12 9.95 -0.42
CA TRP A 127 -15.90 10.33 -1.61
C TRP A 127 -15.02 10.81 -2.78
N LEU A 128 -13.83 10.20 -2.94
CA LEU A 128 -12.90 10.51 -4.04
C LEU A 128 -13.03 9.54 -5.21
N ILE A 129 -13.66 8.39 -5.00
CA ILE A 129 -13.99 7.37 -5.99
C ILE A 129 -15.42 6.90 -5.73
N ASP A 130 -16.12 6.42 -6.76
CA ASP A 130 -17.50 5.92 -6.72
C ASP A 130 -17.57 4.39 -6.82
#